data_AF-E2BXD6-F1
#
_entry.id   AF-E2BXD6-F1
#
_cell.length_a   1.000
_cell.length_b   1.000
_cell.length_c   1.000
_cell.angle_alpha   90.00
_cell.angle_beta   90.00
_cell.angle_gamma   90.00
#
_symmetry.space_group_name_H-M   'P 1'
#
loop_
_entity.id
_entity.type
_entity.pdbx_description
1 polymer ?
#
loop_
_entity_poly.entity_id
_entity_poly.type
_entity_poly.pdbx_seq_one_letter_code
_entity_poly.pdbx_strand_id
1 'polypeptide(L)'
;IINLISQKRALFDHWIPASERSTLKKTVLWQEICNSLGGTLSIIEIKKRWRYLRDCFIKAKKKKRTYIPSGFAAEALSTKRSSFRFYEQMKFLDDV
;
A
#
# COMPACT_ATOMS: atom_id res chain seq x y z
N ILE A 1 0.79 2.90 -10.27
CA ILE A 1 1.71 2.85 -9.10
C ILE A 1 1.49 1.59 -8.26
N ILE A 2 0.30 1.36 -7.69
CA ILE A 2 0.03 0.21 -6.78
C ILE A 2 0.38 -1.13 -7.44
N ASN A 3 -0.12 -1.39 -8.66
CA ASN A 3 0.19 -2.61 -9.40
C ASN A 3 1.68 -2.80 -9.67
N LEU A 4 2.44 -1.73 -9.94
CA LEU A 4 3.88 -1.84 -10.19
C LEU A 4 4.65 -2.19 -8.91
N ILE A 5 4.20 -1.64 -7.78
CA ILE A 5 4.81 -1.91 -6.48
C ILE A 5 4.45 -3.31 -6.01
N SER A 6 3.22 -3.79 -6.23
CA SER A 6 2.80 -5.14 -5.80
C SER A 6 3.62 -6.26 -6.44
N GLN A 7 4.12 -6.05 -7.66
CA GLN A 7 5.03 -6.99 -8.32
C GLN A 7 6.46 -6.99 -7.73
N LYS A 8 6.82 -5.96 -6.97
CA LYS A 8 8.18 -5.74 -6.44
C LYS A 8 8.20 -5.89 -4.92
N ARG A 9 8.13 -7.14 -4.44
CA ARG A 9 8.08 -7.49 -3.00
C ARG A 9 9.16 -6.78 -2.17
N ALA A 10 10.39 -6.68 -2.67
CA ALA A 10 11.48 -6.02 -1.95
C ALA A 10 11.27 -4.54 -1.57
N LEU A 11 10.23 -3.88 -2.10
CA LEU A 11 9.87 -2.49 -1.75
C LEU A 11 8.95 -2.36 -0.52
N PHE A 12 8.26 -3.43 -0.14
CA PHE A 12 7.27 -3.42 0.93
C PHE A 12 7.38 -4.61 1.89
N ASP A 13 7.97 -5.71 1.42
CA ASP A 13 8.17 -6.93 2.18
C ASP A 13 9.38 -6.84 3.11
N HIS A 14 9.16 -7.18 4.38
CA HIS A 14 10.19 -7.16 5.42
C HIS A 14 10.73 -8.56 5.75
N TRP A 15 10.06 -9.61 5.28
CA TRP A 15 10.47 -11.02 5.42
C TRP A 15 11.48 -11.44 4.37
N ILE A 16 11.75 -10.60 3.37
CA ILE A 16 12.76 -10.91 2.36
C ILE A 16 14.17 -11.02 2.97
N PRO A 17 15.01 -11.92 2.43
CA PRO A 17 16.39 -12.10 2.87
C PRO A 17 17.17 -10.78 2.93
N ALA A 18 18.09 -10.65 3.89
CA ALA A 18 18.90 -9.44 4.05
C ALA A 18 19.69 -9.07 2.77
N SER A 19 20.07 -10.07 1.97
CA SER A 19 20.71 -9.91 0.66
C SER A 19 19.86 -9.17 -0.38
N GLU A 20 18.53 -9.17 -0.21
CA GLU A 20 17.57 -8.47 -1.08
C GLU A 20 17.14 -7.12 -0.52
N ARG A 21 17.42 -6.85 0.77
CA ARG A 21 17.05 -5.59 1.46
C ARG A 21 18.02 -4.43 1.20
N SER A 22 19.08 -4.65 0.43
CA SER A 22 20.10 -3.64 0.11
C SER A 22 19.52 -2.35 -0.44
N THR A 23 20.04 -1.21 0.03
CA THR A 23 19.65 0.13 -0.41
C THR A 23 19.82 0.31 -1.92
N LEU A 24 20.88 -0.26 -2.50
CA LEU A 24 21.14 -0.19 -3.95
C LEU A 24 20.03 -0.88 -4.76
N LYS A 25 19.64 -2.10 -4.36
CA LYS A 25 18.55 -2.84 -5.01
C LYS A 25 17.23 -2.09 -4.94
N LYS A 26 16.92 -1.49 -3.78
CA LYS A 26 15.72 -0.65 -3.62
C LYS A 26 15.73 0.55 -4.55
N THR A 27 16.88 1.22 -4.71
CA THR A 27 17.01 2.36 -5.63
C THR A 27 16.75 1.93 -7.07
N VAL A 28 17.30 0.80 -7.51
CA VAL A 28 17.05 0.23 -8.85
C VAL A 28 15.56 -0.06 -9.05
N LEU A 29 14.91 -0.71 -8.09
CA LEU A 29 13.47 -1.01 -8.18
C LEU A 29 12.60 0.24 -8.24
N TRP A 30 12.97 1.31 -7.53
CA TRP A 30 12.28 2.60 -7.62
C TRP A 30 12.49 3.27 -8.99
N GLN A 31 13.69 3.17 -9.54
CA GLN A 31 13.99 3.66 -10.88
C GLN A 31 13.19 2.91 -11.95
N GLU A 32 13.07 1.59 -11.86
CA GLU A 32 12.24 0.80 -12.77
C GLU A 32 10.76 1.22 -12.73
N ILE A 33 10.22 1.50 -11.54
CA ILE A 33 8.85 2.00 -11.41
C ILE A 33 8.71 3.38 -12.06
N CYS A 34 9.70 4.26 -11.86
CA CYS A 34 9.74 5.57 -12.51
C CYS A 34 9.72 5.45 -14.03
N ASN A 35 10.59 4.59 -14.57
CA ASN A 35 10.67 4.33 -16.01
C ASN A 35 9.35 3.73 -16.55
N SER A 36 8.73 2.80 -15.80
CA SER A 36 7.43 2.19 -16.16
C SER A 36 6.27 3.18 -16.11
N LEU A 37 6.41 4.30 -15.39
CA LEU A 37 5.44 5.40 -15.35
C LEU A 37 5.72 6.45 -16.42
N GLY A 38 6.62 6.17 -17.37
CA GLY A 38 6.98 7.08 -18.45
C GLY A 38 7.84 8.27 -18.02
N GLY A 39 8.48 8.20 -16.84
CA GLY A 39 9.34 9.27 -16.33
C GLY A 39 8.61 10.57 -15.97
N THR A 40 7.28 10.58 -15.97
CA THR A 40 6.48 11.78 -15.70
C THR A 40 6.54 12.22 -14.23
N LEU A 41 6.86 11.29 -13.32
CA LEU A 41 6.95 11.52 -11.88
C LEU A 41 8.36 11.23 -11.40
N SER A 42 8.92 12.10 -10.56
CA SER A 42 10.20 11.84 -9.91
C SER A 42 10.09 10.66 -8.93
N ILE A 43 11.21 9.94 -8.72
CA ILE A 43 11.31 8.88 -7.70
C ILE A 43 10.85 9.38 -6.32
N ILE A 44 11.14 10.64 -5.99
CA ILE A 44 10.75 11.26 -4.71
C ILE A 44 9.22 11.36 -4.61
N GLU A 45 8.55 11.79 -5.69
CA GLU A 45 7.10 11.92 -5.76
C GLU A 45 6.42 10.55 -5.71
N ILE A 46 6.98 9.56 -6.42
CA ILE A 46 6.50 8.18 -6.40
C ILE A 46 6.57 7.62 -4.97
N LYS A 47 7.70 7.81 -4.27
CA LYS A 47 7.86 7.40 -2.87
C LYS A 47 6.87 8.11 -1.95
N LYS A 48 6.68 9.42 -2.11
CA LYS A 48 5.70 10.22 -1.34
C LYS A 48 4.27 9.72 -1.56
N ARG A 49 3.90 9.44 -2.82
CA ARG A 49 2.60 8.90 -3.20
C ARG A 49 2.38 7.51 -2.63
N TRP A 50 3.40 6.65 -2.68
CA TRP A 50 3.33 5.32 -2.08
C TRP A 50 3.20 5.35 -0.56
N ARG A 51 3.93 6.24 0.13
CA ARG A 51 3.77 6.46 1.58
C ARG A 51 2.32 6.85 1.91
N TYR A 52 1.77 7.84 1.21
CA TYR A 52 0.39 8.27 1.41
C TYR A 52 -0.61 7.11 1.23
N LEU A 53 -0.45 6.30 0.18
CA LEU A 53 -1.31 5.14 -0.07
C LEU A 53 -1.20 4.09 1.05
N ARG A 54 0.01 3.80 1.53
CA ARG A 54 0.22 2.89 2.67
C ARG A 54 -0.44 3.42 3.94
N ASP A 55 -0.29 4.70 4.25
CA ASP A 55 -0.90 5.31 5.43
C ASP A 55 -2.43 5.25 5.36
N CYS A 56 -3.01 5.52 4.19
CA CYS A 56 -4.45 5.36 3.94
C CYS A 56 -4.90 3.90 4.11
N PHE A 57 -4.14 2.94 3.59
CA PHE A 57 -4.43 1.51 3.74
C PHE A 57 -4.41 1.07 5.22
N ILE A 58 -3.37 1.45 5.98
CA ILE A 58 -3.26 1.12 7.40
C ILE A 58 -4.43 1.69 8.20
N LYS A 59 -4.81 2.96 7.93
CA LYS A 59 -6.00 3.59 8.54
C LYS A 59 -7.27 2.83 8.21
N ALA A 60 -7.46 2.46 6.95
CA ALA A 60 -8.62 1.68 6.52
C ALA A 60 -8.65 0.27 7.14
N LYS A 61 -7.50 -0.41 7.25
CA LYS A 61 -7.33 -1.73 7.87
C LYS A 61 -7.68 -1.66 9.37
N LYS A 62 -7.18 -0.65 10.08
CA LYS A 62 -7.52 -0.40 11.49
C LYS A 62 -9.02 -0.16 11.66
N LYS A 63 -9.62 0.69 10.81
CA LYS A 63 -11.07 0.96 10.85
C LYS A 63 -11.91 -0.29 10.56
N LYS A 64 -11.46 -1.19 9.68
CA LYS A 64 -12.12 -2.48 9.44
C LYS A 64 -11.97 -3.44 10.63
N ARG A 65 -10.78 -3.56 11.23
CA ARG A 65 -10.50 -4.46 12.37
C ARG A 65 -11.14 -4.02 13.69
N THR A 66 -11.15 -2.72 13.99
CA THR A 66 -11.60 -2.20 15.30
C THR A 66 -13.11 -1.99 15.40
N TYR A 67 -13.83 -1.88 14.28
CA TYR A 67 -15.23 -1.51 14.32
C TYR A 67 -16.16 -2.74 14.29
N ILE A 68 -16.54 -3.19 15.50
CA ILE A 68 -17.68 -4.07 15.79
C ILE A 68 -18.70 -3.24 16.58
N PRO A 69 -19.70 -2.64 15.92
CA PRO A 69 -20.78 -2.00 16.66
C PRO A 69 -21.88 -3.03 16.95
N SER A 70 -22.10 -3.35 18.22
CA SER A 70 -23.23 -4.18 18.66
C SER A 70 -24.49 -3.32 18.71
N GLY A 71 -25.23 -3.25 17.59
CA GLY A 71 -26.53 -2.59 17.53
C GLY A 71 -27.12 -2.54 16.12
N PHE A 72 -28.43 -2.72 16.00
CA PHE A 72 -29.19 -2.76 14.74
C PHE A 72 -29.00 -1.51 13.85
N ALA A 73 -28.85 -0.32 14.47
CA ALA A 73 -28.57 0.94 13.75
C ALA A 73 -27.14 1.04 13.19
N ALA A 74 -26.24 0.14 13.59
CA ALA A 74 -24.84 0.21 13.23
C ALA A 74 -24.48 -0.56 11.96
N GLU A 75 -25.31 -1.51 11.54
CA GLU A 75 -25.20 -2.15 10.22
C GLU A 75 -25.40 -1.13 9.09
N ALA A 76 -26.37 -0.21 9.26
CA ALA A 76 -26.62 0.89 8.32
C ALA A 76 -25.43 1.87 8.20
N LEU A 77 -24.67 2.08 9.29
CA LEU A 77 -23.45 2.90 9.30
C LEU A 77 -22.21 2.16 8.77
N SER A 78 -22.18 0.83 8.91
CA SER A 78 -21.09 -0.02 8.41
C SER A 78 -20.98 0.01 6.87
N THR A 79 -22.11 0.20 6.19
CA THR A 79 -22.20 0.23 4.72
C THR A 79 -21.68 1.55 4.13
N LYS A 80 -21.66 2.64 4.93
CA LYS A 80 -21.05 3.94 4.59
C LYS A 80 -19.57 4.04 4.98
N ARG A 81 -18.91 2.93 5.33
CA ARG A 81 -17.47 2.95 5.63
C ARG A 81 -16.73 3.39 4.37
N SER A 82 -16.27 4.64 4.35
CA SER A 82 -15.32 5.20 3.38
C SER A 82 -14.36 4.11 2.92
N SER A 83 -14.70 3.51 1.77
CA SER A 83 -13.91 2.45 1.20
C SER A 83 -12.73 3.17 0.61
N PHE A 84 -11.59 3.05 1.27
CA PHE A 84 -10.35 3.43 0.61
C PHE A 84 -10.35 2.70 -0.74
N ARG A 85 -10.47 3.46 -1.84
CA ARG A 85 -10.78 2.91 -3.17
C ARG A 85 -9.81 1.82 -3.60
N PHE A 86 -8.58 1.91 -3.10
CA PHE A 86 -7.50 0.98 -3.40
C PHE A 86 -7.28 -0.09 -2.32
N TYR A 87 -8.23 -0.27 -1.39
CA TYR A 87 -8.09 -1.21 -0.28
C TYR A 87 -7.86 -2.64 -0.77
N GLU A 88 -8.70 -3.14 -1.67
CA GLU A 88 -8.57 -4.49 -2.22
C GLU A 88 -7.28 -4.65 -3.03
N GLN A 89 -6.89 -3.62 -3.79
CA GLN A 89 -5.64 -3.62 -4.55
C GLN A 89 -4.39 -3.59 -3.68
N MET A 90 -4.50 -3.17 -2.41
CA MET A 90 -3.39 -3.10 -1.45
C MET A 90 -3.42 -4.24 -0.43
N LYS A 91 -4.36 -5.19 -0.57
CA LYS A 91 -4.50 -6.33 0.33
C LYS A 91 -3.26 -7.24 0.35
N PHE A 92 -2.43 -7.21 -0.69
CA PHE A 92 -1.12 -7.88 -0.70
C PHE A 92 -0.17 -7.42 0.41
N LEU A 93 -0.45 -6.30 1.10
CA LEU A 93 0.29 -5.85 2.28
C LEU A 93 -0.16 -6.56 3.58
N ASP A 94 -1.20 -7.40 3.55
CA ASP A 94 -1.62 -8.20 4.70
C ASP A 94 -0.75 -9.45 4.89
N ASP A 95 -0.19 -10.00 3.81
CA ASP A 95 0.61 -11.23 3.78
C ASP A 95 2.11 -10.98 4.00
N VAL A 96 2.44 -9.85 4.63
CA VAL A 96 3.77 -9.25 4.64
C VAL A 96 4.18 -8.85 6.04
#